data_AF-A0A645FXK5-F1
#
_entry.id   AF-A0A645FXK5-F1
#
_cell.length_a   1.000
_cell.length_b   1.000
_cell.length_c   1.000
_cell.angle_alpha   90.00
_cell.angle_beta   90.00
_cell.angle_gamma   90.00
#
_symmetry.space_group_name_H-M   'P 1'
#
loop_
_entity.id
_entity.type
_entity.pdbx_description
1 polymer ?
#
loop_
_entity_poly.entity_id
_entity_poly.type
_entity_poly.pdbx_seq_one_letter_code
_entity_poly.pdbx_strand_id
1 'polypeptide(L)'
;MYISEVEYWYGDMEKWAIESNPTKSIQGIPLIFQNCTVGQKWKGHDDDGDGDIYNIEVMSVNEEVQTPAGLFKNCIKVKVVEADDINDAKYFWINPKCGVVKKVDGNDITLLYEKNF
;
A
#
# COMPACT_ATOMS: atom_id res chain seq x y z
N MET A 1 -3.26 3.23 -27.64
CA MET A 1 -2.80 4.22 -26.64
C MET A 1 -2.90 3.50 -25.30
N TYR A 2 -1.77 3.04 -24.76
CA TYR A 2 -1.77 2.40 -23.44
C TYR A 2 -2.01 3.50 -22.42
N ILE A 3 -3.20 3.51 -21.82
CA ILE A 3 -3.41 4.26 -20.59
C ILE A 3 -2.66 3.44 -19.56
N SER A 4 -1.51 3.93 -19.09
CA SER A 4 -0.88 3.35 -17.91
C SER A 4 -1.93 3.37 -16.82
N GLU A 5 -2.25 2.23 -16.24
CA GLU A 5 -3.16 2.15 -15.10
C GLU A 5 -2.58 3.04 -14.00
N VAL A 6 -3.22 4.18 -13.79
CA VAL A 6 -2.81 5.09 -12.73
C VAL A 6 -3.40 4.49 -11.45
N GLU A 7 -2.56 3.88 -10.62
CA GLU A 7 -2.94 3.43 -9.28
C GLU A 7 -3.20 4.68 -8.41
N TYR A 8 -4.41 4.83 -7.86
CA TYR A 8 -4.73 5.93 -6.95
C TYR A 8 -4.79 5.43 -5.52
N TRP A 9 -4.19 6.18 -4.60
CA TRP A 9 -4.17 5.85 -3.18
C TRP A 9 -4.97 6.89 -2.40
N TYR A 10 -5.92 6.45 -1.58
CA TYR A 10 -6.66 7.34 -0.68
C TYR A 10 -6.80 6.71 0.72
N GLY A 11 -7.02 7.55 1.72
CA GLY A 11 -7.35 7.14 3.08
C GLY A 11 -8.76 7.57 3.46
N ASP A 12 -9.37 6.86 4.39
CA ASP A 12 -10.67 7.18 5.00
C ASP A 12 -10.57 7.28 6.54
N MET A 13 -11.73 7.36 7.22
CA MET A 13 -11.78 7.46 8.69
C MET A 13 -11.32 6.20 9.44
N GLU A 14 -11.09 5.08 8.75
CA GLU A 14 -10.66 3.81 9.35
C GLU A 14 -9.32 3.30 8.80
N LYS A 15 -8.93 3.76 7.60
CA LYS A 15 -7.81 3.22 6.80
C LYS A 15 -6.95 4.36 6.25
N TRP A 16 -5.62 4.21 6.30
CA TRP A 16 -4.72 5.26 5.78
C TRP A 16 -4.29 5.05 4.32
N ALA A 17 -4.43 3.84 3.78
CA ALA A 17 -4.09 3.55 2.40
C ALA A 17 -5.01 2.46 1.84
N ILE A 18 -5.67 2.81 0.75
CA ILE A 18 -6.54 1.95 -0.05
C ILE A 18 -6.10 2.14 -1.50
N GLU A 19 -5.78 1.04 -2.18
CA GLU A 19 -5.56 1.05 -3.62
C GLU A 19 -6.89 1.25 -4.33
N SER A 20 -7.02 2.20 -5.25
CA SER A 20 -8.22 2.37 -6.06
C SER A 20 -7.91 2.49 -7.54
N ASN A 21 -8.79 1.90 -8.33
CA ASN A 21 -8.88 2.10 -9.76
C ASN A 21 -10.01 3.09 -10.06
N PRO A 22 -9.78 4.23 -10.72
CA PRO A 22 -10.79 5.27 -10.95
C PRO A 22 -11.85 4.86 -11.97
N THR A 23 -11.64 3.75 -12.69
CA THR A 23 -12.56 3.23 -13.73
C THR A 23 -13.52 2.16 -13.21
N LYS A 24 -13.28 1.61 -12.02
CA LYS A 24 -14.17 0.66 -11.34
C LYS A 24 -14.68 1.33 -10.05
N SER A 25 -15.95 1.10 -9.70
CA SER A 25 -16.55 1.61 -8.47
C SER A 25 -15.63 1.29 -7.28
N ILE A 26 -15.19 2.32 -6.57
CA ILE A 26 -14.22 2.27 -5.46
C ILE A 26 -14.36 0.98 -4.64
N GLN A 27 -13.49 0.03 -4.94
CA GLN A 27 -13.24 -1.14 -4.14
C GLN A 27 -11.74 -1.29 -4.14
N GLY A 28 -11.17 -1.35 -2.96
CA GLY A 28 -9.74 -1.18 -2.81
C GLY A 28 -9.21 -1.99 -1.69
N ILE A 29 -7.98 -2.47 -1.86
CA ILE A 29 -7.32 -3.33 -0.90
C ILE A 29 -6.90 -2.45 0.30
N PRO A 30 -7.45 -2.67 1.51
CA PRO A 30 -7.04 -1.92 2.68
C PRO A 30 -5.60 -2.32 3.02
N LEU A 31 -4.63 -1.47 2.68
CA LEU A 31 -3.22 -1.73 2.97
C LEU A 31 -2.85 -1.43 4.42
N ILE A 32 -3.64 -0.60 5.12
CA ILE A 32 -3.41 -0.32 6.54
C ILE A 32 -4.62 0.29 7.26
N PHE A 33 -4.81 -0.08 8.53
CA PHE A 33 -5.81 0.50 9.44
C PHE A 33 -5.23 1.62 10.30
N GLN A 34 -6.11 2.42 10.92
CA GLN A 34 -5.65 3.61 11.63
C GLN A 34 -4.66 3.36 12.77
N ASN A 35 -4.81 2.24 13.47
CA ASN A 35 -4.04 1.87 14.66
C ASN A 35 -3.42 0.49 14.49
N CYS A 36 -2.37 0.40 13.68
CA CYS A 36 -1.69 -0.86 13.43
C CYS A 36 -0.63 -1.20 14.49
N THR A 37 -0.56 -2.48 14.86
CA THR A 37 0.51 -3.04 15.69
C THR A 37 1.34 -4.04 14.89
N VAL A 38 2.62 -4.20 15.24
CA VAL A 38 3.50 -5.18 14.59
C VAL A 38 2.93 -6.58 14.73
N GLY A 39 2.92 -7.34 13.64
CA GLY A 39 2.36 -8.69 13.57
C GLY A 39 0.85 -8.75 13.38
N GLN A 40 0.14 -7.60 13.34
CA GLN A 40 -1.27 -7.56 12.96
C GLN A 40 -1.44 -8.06 11.52
N LYS A 41 -2.45 -8.90 11.30
CA LYS A 41 -2.76 -9.53 10.00
C LYS A 41 -4.22 -9.37 9.63
N TRP A 42 -4.50 -9.24 8.34
CA TRP A 42 -5.85 -9.29 7.79
C TRP A 42 -5.82 -9.75 6.34
N LYS A 43 -7.01 -10.01 5.80
CA LYS A 43 -7.21 -10.27 4.38
C LYS A 43 -7.76 -9.02 3.71
N GLY A 44 -7.13 -8.59 2.64
CA GLY A 44 -7.67 -7.65 1.68
C GLY A 44 -8.35 -8.41 0.55
N HIS A 45 -9.36 -7.81 -0.05
CA HIS A 45 -10.00 -8.34 -1.25
C HIS A 45 -9.82 -7.31 -2.35
N ASP A 46 -9.32 -7.76 -3.49
CA ASP A 46 -9.62 -7.03 -4.72
C ASP A 46 -11.04 -7.42 -5.12
N ASP A 47 -11.76 -6.41 -5.53
CA ASP A 47 -13.20 -6.48 -5.76
C ASP A 47 -13.47 -6.13 -7.24
N ASP A 48 -12.41 -6.11 -8.05
CA ASP A 48 -12.40 -5.84 -9.47
C ASP A 48 -13.10 -6.91 -10.32
N GLY A 49 -13.58 -7.99 -9.68
CA GLY A 49 -14.36 -9.09 -10.24
C GLY A 49 -13.67 -10.45 -10.16
N ASP A 50 -12.35 -10.48 -9.97
CA ASP A 50 -11.57 -11.73 -10.00
C ASP A 50 -11.48 -12.41 -8.62
N GLY A 51 -11.74 -11.63 -7.55
CA GLY A 51 -11.91 -12.17 -6.19
C GLY A 51 -10.60 -12.48 -5.48
N ASP A 52 -9.50 -11.89 -5.94
CA ASP A 52 -8.17 -12.11 -5.38
C ASP A 52 -8.12 -11.75 -3.90
N ILE A 53 -7.52 -12.65 -3.13
CA ILE A 53 -7.37 -12.51 -1.68
C ILE A 53 -5.92 -12.16 -1.39
N TYR A 54 -5.71 -11.06 -0.70
CA TYR A 54 -4.38 -10.63 -0.28
C TYR A 54 -4.21 -10.82 1.21
N ASN A 55 -3.16 -11.54 1.62
CA ASN A 55 -2.76 -11.65 3.02
C ASN A 55 -1.83 -10.50 3.36
N ILE A 56 -2.24 -9.69 4.34
CA ILE A 56 -1.53 -8.47 4.72
C ILE A 56 -1.03 -8.61 6.15
N GLU A 57 0.23 -8.24 6.38
CA GLU A 57 0.88 -8.29 7.69
C GLU A 57 1.68 -7.01 7.96
N VAL A 58 1.49 -6.43 9.14
CA VAL A 58 2.29 -5.29 9.61
C VAL A 58 3.66 -5.81 10.05
N MET A 59 4.70 -5.44 9.30
CA MET A 59 6.07 -5.87 9.53
C MET A 59 6.78 -4.98 10.55
N SER A 60 6.47 -3.68 10.55
CA SER A 60 7.09 -2.72 11.46
C SER A 60 6.23 -1.45 11.55
N VAL A 61 6.41 -0.71 12.63
CA VAL A 61 5.83 0.62 12.83
C VAL A 61 6.93 1.61 13.18
N ASN A 62 6.70 2.89 12.93
CA ASN A 62 7.64 3.99 13.21
C ASN A 62 8.94 3.96 12.39
N GLU A 63 8.91 3.46 11.16
CA GLU A 63 10.05 3.55 10.25
C GLU A 63 10.26 4.98 9.72
N GLU A 64 11.51 5.32 9.44
CA GLU A 64 11.88 6.52 8.71
C GLU A 64 12.24 6.14 7.26
N VAL A 65 11.62 6.82 6.29
CA VAL A 65 11.81 6.55 4.86
C VAL A 65 12.27 7.81 4.16
N GLN A 66 13.48 7.77 3.60
CA GLN A 66 14.01 8.84 2.76
C GLN A 66 13.53 8.66 1.32
N THR A 67 13.00 9.73 0.73
CA THR A 67 12.59 9.82 -0.68
C THR A 67 13.17 11.10 -1.32
N PRO A 68 13.06 11.27 -2.65
CA PRO A 68 13.36 12.56 -3.29
C PRO A 68 12.53 13.73 -2.74
N ALA A 69 11.29 13.49 -2.30
CA ALA A 69 10.44 14.52 -1.70
C ALA A 69 10.86 14.94 -0.27
N GLY A 70 11.64 14.10 0.42
CA GLY A 70 12.11 14.34 1.77
C GLY A 70 12.09 13.09 2.66
N LEU A 71 12.34 13.32 3.95
CA LEU A 71 12.29 12.30 5.00
C LEU A 71 10.89 12.16 5.57
N PHE A 72 10.31 10.97 5.46
CA PHE A 72 9.02 10.62 6.04
C PHE A 72 9.23 9.83 7.32
N LYS A 73 8.74 10.36 8.44
CA LYS A 73 8.78 9.68 9.76
C LYS A 73 7.45 9.01 10.06
N ASN A 74 7.47 8.06 11.00
CA ASN A 74 6.28 7.32 11.42
C ASN A 74 5.64 6.51 10.28
N CYS A 75 6.47 5.96 9.38
CA CYS A 75 6.00 5.08 8.34
C CYS A 75 5.73 3.69 8.91
N ILE A 76 4.73 3.02 8.36
CA ILE A 76 4.36 1.66 8.72
C ILE A 76 4.68 0.78 7.53
N LYS A 77 5.45 -0.29 7.75
CA LYS A 77 5.77 -1.25 6.71
C LYS A 77 4.78 -2.40 6.77
N VAL A 78 4.16 -2.70 5.64
CA VAL A 78 3.30 -3.88 5.49
C VAL A 78 3.87 -4.81 4.43
N LYS A 79 3.69 -6.12 4.65
CA LYS A 79 3.91 -7.17 3.67
C LYS A 79 2.54 -7.55 3.11
N VAL A 80 2.44 -7.62 1.79
CA VAL A 80 1.25 -8.06 1.06
C VAL A 80 1.66 -9.28 0.26
N VAL A 81 0.85 -10.35 0.35
CA VAL A 81 1.09 -11.60 -0.37
C VAL A 81 -0.25 -12.05 -0.95
N GLU A 82 -0.29 -12.27 -2.25
CA GLU A 82 -1.47 -12.85 -2.89
C GLU A 82 -1.69 -14.29 -2.40
N ALA A 83 -2.93 -14.68 -2.13
CA ALA A 83 -3.23 -15.99 -1.58
C ALA A 83 -2.80 -17.13 -2.51
N ASP A 84 -2.87 -16.89 -3.83
CA ASP A 84 -2.58 -17.88 -4.86
C ASP A 84 -1.13 -17.82 -5.36
N ASP A 85 -0.39 -16.73 -5.06
CA ASP A 85 1.06 -16.65 -5.25
C ASP A 85 1.78 -16.22 -3.97
N ILE A 86 2.05 -17.20 -3.11
CA ILE A 86 2.71 -16.96 -1.83
C ILE A 86 4.18 -16.51 -1.95
N ASN A 87 4.78 -16.63 -3.13
CA ASN A 87 6.17 -16.28 -3.37
C ASN A 87 6.31 -14.82 -3.84
N ASP A 88 5.24 -14.22 -4.36
CA ASP A 88 5.21 -12.82 -4.76
C ASP A 88 4.84 -11.90 -3.59
N ALA A 89 5.85 -11.60 -2.76
CA ALA A 89 5.69 -10.70 -1.61
C ALA A 89 6.00 -9.25 -1.99
N LYS A 90 4.99 -8.39 -1.89
CA LYS A 90 5.10 -6.94 -2.06
C LYS A 90 5.22 -6.26 -0.70
N TYR A 91 6.02 -5.21 -0.62
CA TYR A 91 6.21 -4.43 0.60
C TYR A 91 5.87 -2.97 0.37
N PHE A 92 5.06 -2.42 1.27
CA PHE A 92 4.65 -1.02 1.21
C PHE A 92 5.06 -0.31 2.49
N TRP A 93 5.52 0.94 2.34
CA TRP A 93 5.73 1.86 3.44
C TRP A 93 4.70 2.96 3.34
N ILE A 94 3.92 3.11 4.40
CA ILE A 94 2.76 3.99 4.42
C ILE A 94 2.96 5.02 5.52
N ASN A 95 2.90 6.29 5.15
CA ASN A 95 2.84 7.38 6.10
C ASN A 95 1.37 7.74 6.35
N PRO A 96 0.91 7.76 7.61
CA PRO A 96 -0.45 8.21 7.93
C PRO A 96 -0.83 9.55 7.28
N LYS A 97 0.08 10.52 7.23
CA LYS A 97 -0.26 11.87 6.75
C LYS A 97 -0.36 12.01 5.23
N CYS A 98 0.21 11.09 4.46
CA CYS A 98 0.31 11.26 3.00
C CYS A 98 0.15 9.98 2.17
N GLY A 99 -0.17 8.85 2.79
CA GLY A 99 -0.37 7.57 2.08
C GLY A 99 0.93 6.82 1.81
N VAL A 100 0.97 6.05 0.72
CA VAL A 100 2.12 5.21 0.35
C VAL A 100 3.31 6.10 -0.05
N VAL A 101 4.46 5.90 0.59
CA VAL A 101 5.70 6.64 0.31
C VAL A 101 6.72 5.81 -0.47
N LYS A 102 6.64 4.48 -0.36
CA LYS A 102 7.54 3.53 -1.03
C LYS A 102 6.85 2.19 -1.23
N LYS A 103 7.10 1.56 -2.38
CA LYS A 103 6.72 0.18 -2.75
C LYS A 103 7.99 -0.59 -3.11
N VAL A 104 8.07 -1.85 -2.72
CA VAL A 104 9.10 -2.80 -3.15
C VAL A 104 8.41 -4.05 -3.63
N ASP A 105 8.72 -4.45 -4.85
CA ASP A 105 8.15 -5.60 -5.54
C ASP A 105 9.31 -6.42 -6.12
N GLY A 106 9.66 -7.53 -5.47
CA GLY A 106 10.91 -8.24 -5.75
C GLY A 106 12.15 -7.33 -5.65
N ASN A 107 12.80 -7.07 -6.80
CA ASN A 107 13.96 -6.18 -6.90
C ASN A 107 13.60 -4.75 -7.29
N ASP A 108 12.35 -4.49 -7.68
CA ASP A 108 11.90 -3.19 -8.14
C ASP A 108 11.50 -2.32 -6.94
N ILE A 109 12.11 -1.13 -6.86
CA ILE A 109 11.85 -0.16 -5.80
C ILE A 109 11.23 1.07 -6.43
N THR A 110 10.02 1.42 -6.00
CA THR A 110 9.31 2.62 -6.43
C THR A 110 9.13 3.57 -5.26
N LEU A 111 9.53 4.83 -5.43
CA LEU A 111 9.30 5.91 -4.48
C LEU A 111 8.16 6.77 -5.02
N LEU A 112 7.00 6.72 -4.37
CA LEU A 112 5.75 7.23 -4.95
C LEU A 112 5.47 8.71 -4.64
N TYR A 113 6.26 9.31 -3.75
CA TYR A 113 6.14 10.74 -3.45
C TYR A 113 7.29 11.50 -4.11
N GLU A 114 7.00 12.09 -5.28
CA GLU A 114 7.79 13.17 -5.84
C GLU A 114 7.16 14.49 -5.41
N LYS A 115 7.94 15.36 -4.79
CA LYS A 115 7.46 16.68 -4.38
C LYS A 115 7.26 17.49 -5.67
N ASN A 116 6.03 17.51 -6.18
CA ASN A 116 5.65 18.42 -7.25
C ASN A 116 5.88 19.86 -6.72
N PHE A 117 6.88 20.54 -7.29
CA PHE A 117 7.14 21.97 -7.09
C PHE A 117 6.33 22.79 -8.10
#